data_AF-A0A9J7LC82-F1
#
_entry.id   AF-A0A9J7LC82-F1
#
_cell.length_a   1.000
_cell.length_b   1.000
_cell.length_c   1.000
_cell.angle_alpha   90.00
_cell.angle_beta   90.00
_cell.angle_gamma   90.00
#
_symmetry.space_group_name_H-M   'P 1'
#
loop_
_entity.id
_entity.type
_entity.pdbx_description
1 polymer ?
#
loop_
_entity_poly.entity_id
_entity_poly.type
_entity_poly.pdbx_seq_one_letter_code
_entity_poly.pdbx_strand_id
1 'polypeptide(L)'
;MVLVIMLAAEQEARGARKRGKGKIAKKTRPCRKERNRQWCNKDNVEEMLKNHTAVHKENIKKALEETEQETCPAGERNLRDDDSRDPNERSLSPWTYVKNESANRIPGTYVEAKCLCDGCLIYGKDGVSVENSKDYESLPIKTSLPILTRYDCKGKKCRERLEIAQVTVGCVCATRKRATVPPSQ
;
A
#
# COMPACT_ATOMS: atom_id res chain seq x y z
N MET A 1 -81.09 -43.06 4.25
CA MET A 1 -80.86 -41.70 4.78
C MET A 1 -79.36 -41.43 4.65
N VAL A 2 -78.84 -40.34 4.07
CA VAL A 2 -79.12 -38.90 4.29
C VAL A 2 -78.64 -38.50 5.69
N LEU A 3 -77.69 -37.57 5.94
CA LEU A 3 -76.77 -36.74 5.13
C LEU A 3 -75.57 -36.35 6.08
N VAL A 4 -74.49 -35.57 5.83
CA VAL A 4 -74.12 -34.55 4.83
C VAL A 4 -72.61 -34.63 4.46
N ILE A 5 -72.24 -33.89 3.42
CA ILE A 5 -70.92 -33.59 2.82
C ILE A 5 -70.19 -32.47 3.60
N MET A 6 -68.83 -32.39 3.58
CA MET A 6 -68.00 -31.20 3.22
C MET A 6 -66.62 -31.07 3.92
N LEU A 7 -65.57 -31.03 3.09
CA LEU A 7 -64.42 -30.11 3.09
C LEU A 7 -63.59 -29.82 4.36
N ALA A 8 -62.38 -30.37 4.39
CA ALA A 8 -61.10 -29.63 4.43
C ALA A 8 -59.95 -30.59 4.07
N ALA A 9 -58.83 -30.27 3.43
CA ALA A 9 -58.30 -29.21 2.58
C ALA A 9 -56.76 -29.43 2.60
N GLU A 10 -56.04 -29.09 1.54
CA GLU A 10 -54.62 -29.47 1.33
C GLU A 10 -53.65 -28.99 2.42
N GLN A 11 -52.56 -29.75 2.65
CA GLN A 11 -51.19 -29.18 2.55
C GLN A 11 -50.20 -30.22 1.97
N GLU A 12 -50.06 -30.25 0.63
CA GLU A 12 -48.82 -30.74 0.04
C GLU A 12 -47.69 -29.73 0.30
N ALA A 13 -46.56 -30.20 0.82
CA ALA A 13 -45.40 -29.37 1.10
C ALA A 13 -44.72 -28.89 -0.20
N ARG A 14 -45.20 -27.78 -0.78
CA ARG A 14 -44.62 -27.13 -1.96
C ARG A 14 -43.21 -26.62 -1.67
N GLY A 15 -42.23 -27.50 -1.82
CA GLY A 15 -40.80 -27.21 -1.70
C GLY A 15 -40.36 -26.15 -2.69
N ALA A 16 -40.42 -24.88 -2.27
CA ALA A 16 -40.12 -23.73 -3.10
C ALA A 16 -38.64 -23.72 -3.51
N ARG A 17 -38.35 -24.34 -4.66
CA ARG A 17 -37.02 -24.42 -5.30
C ARG A 17 -36.59 -23.01 -5.74
N LYS A 18 -36.18 -22.19 -4.77
CA LYS A 18 -35.64 -20.84 -4.98
C LYS A 18 -34.50 -20.95 -6.00
N ARG A 19 -34.77 -20.56 -7.25
CA ARG A 19 -33.74 -20.26 -8.25
C ARG A 19 -32.94 -19.08 -7.70
N GLY A 20 -31.93 -19.39 -6.89
CA GLY A 20 -30.93 -18.42 -6.49
C GLY A 20 -30.39 -17.82 -7.77
N LYS A 21 -30.52 -16.49 -7.92
CA LYS A 21 -29.77 -15.75 -8.93
C LYS A 21 -28.30 -15.85 -8.54
N GLY A 22 -27.66 -16.96 -8.95
CA GLY A 22 -26.23 -17.14 -8.83
C GLY A 22 -25.58 -15.90 -9.42
N LYS A 23 -24.90 -15.13 -8.58
CA LYS A 23 -24.22 -13.92 -9.02
C LYS A 23 -23.15 -14.39 -10.00
N ILE A 24 -23.42 -14.27 -11.30
CA ILE A 24 -22.43 -14.52 -12.34
C ILE A 24 -21.25 -13.64 -11.97
N ALA A 25 -20.16 -14.26 -11.53
CA ALA A 25 -18.97 -13.52 -11.12
C ALA A 25 -18.57 -12.65 -12.31
N LYS A 26 -18.55 -11.33 -12.12
CA LYS A 26 -18.14 -10.39 -13.16
C LYS A 26 -16.66 -10.63 -13.42
N LYS A 27 -16.36 -11.56 -14.33
CA LYS A 27 -14.99 -11.97 -14.65
C LYS A 27 -14.25 -10.75 -15.16
N THR A 28 -13.37 -10.23 -14.31
CA THR A 28 -12.59 -9.01 -14.54
C THR A 28 -11.83 -9.18 -15.85
N ARG A 29 -12.03 -8.25 -16.80
CA ARG A 29 -11.45 -8.38 -18.14
C ARG A 29 -9.94 -8.19 -18.02
N PRO A 30 -9.09 -9.13 -18.48
CA PRO A 30 -7.64 -9.00 -18.33
C PRO A 30 -7.13 -7.74 -19.03
N CYS A 31 -6.03 -7.18 -18.52
CA CYS A 31 -5.41 -6.00 -19.11
C CYS A 31 -4.94 -6.28 -20.55
N ARG A 32 -5.18 -5.31 -21.44
CA ARG A 32 -4.77 -5.37 -22.85
C ARG A 32 -3.44 -4.65 -23.03
N LYS A 33 -2.45 -5.32 -23.62
CA LYS A 33 -1.24 -4.66 -24.14
C LYS A 33 -1.49 -4.19 -25.58
N GLU A 34 -0.95 -3.03 -25.94
CA GLU A 34 -0.96 -2.50 -27.30
C GLU A 34 0.35 -1.73 -27.53
N ARG A 35 1.27 -2.30 -28.34
CA ARG A 35 2.65 -1.80 -28.47
C ARG A 35 3.26 -1.61 -27.07
N ASN A 36 3.97 -0.50 -26.83
CA ASN A 36 4.65 -0.22 -25.56
C ASN A 36 3.69 0.37 -24.48
N ARG A 37 2.40 0.08 -24.53
CA ARG A 37 1.39 0.58 -23.57
C ARG A 37 0.51 -0.56 -23.06
N GLN A 38 0.17 -0.51 -21.77
CA GLN A 38 -0.80 -1.42 -21.16
C GLN A 38 -2.05 -0.65 -20.73
N TRP A 39 -3.21 -1.26 -20.97
CA TRP A 39 -4.53 -0.74 -20.68
C TRP A 39 -5.22 -1.71 -19.72
N CYS A 40 -5.73 -1.22 -18.59
CA CYS A 40 -6.44 -2.02 -17.60
C CYS A 40 -7.78 -1.37 -17.29
N ASN A 41 -8.78 -2.18 -16.93
CA ASN A 41 -9.96 -1.66 -16.26
C ASN A 41 -9.60 -1.28 -14.83
N LYS A 42 -10.25 -0.24 -14.30
CA LYS A 42 -10.20 0.18 -12.90
C LYS A 42 -10.22 -1.01 -11.91
N ASP A 43 -11.20 -1.89 -12.03
CA ASP A 43 -11.43 -3.03 -11.12
C ASP A 43 -10.17 -3.91 -10.94
N ASN A 44 -9.40 -4.14 -12.01
CA ASN A 44 -8.18 -4.94 -11.96
C ASN A 44 -7.08 -4.25 -11.14
N VAL A 45 -6.95 -2.92 -11.29
CA VAL A 45 -5.91 -2.14 -10.63
C VAL A 45 -6.25 -1.97 -9.15
N GLU A 46 -7.51 -1.68 -8.81
CA GLU A 46 -7.96 -1.71 -7.42
C GLU A 46 -7.76 -3.09 -6.77
N GLU A 47 -7.91 -4.19 -7.51
CA GLU A 47 -7.58 -5.54 -7.02
C GLU A 47 -6.08 -5.75 -6.75
N MET A 48 -5.20 -5.29 -7.64
CA MET A 48 -3.74 -5.32 -7.41
C MET A 48 -3.29 -4.42 -6.24
N LEU A 49 -4.07 -3.38 -5.92
CA LEU A 49 -3.75 -2.40 -4.87
C LEU A 49 -4.18 -2.82 -3.46
N LYS A 50 -5.12 -3.76 -3.31
CA LYS A 50 -5.79 -4.11 -2.03
C LYS A 50 -4.85 -4.23 -0.82
N ASN A 51 -3.67 -4.83 -1.02
CA ASN A 51 -2.71 -5.16 0.04
C ASN A 51 -1.37 -4.41 -0.10
N HIS A 52 -1.29 -3.36 -0.93
CA HIS A 52 -0.03 -2.69 -1.25
C HIS A 52 0.30 -1.58 -0.23
N THR A 53 1.46 -1.66 0.45
CA THR A 53 1.84 -0.80 1.58
C THR A 53 1.69 0.71 1.33
N ALA A 54 2.05 1.18 0.13
CA ALA A 54 1.92 2.57 -0.27
C ALA A 54 0.47 3.11 -0.33
N VAL A 55 -0.55 2.24 -0.31
CA VAL A 55 -1.97 2.65 -0.22
C VAL A 55 -2.64 2.18 1.07
N HIS A 56 -1.86 1.73 2.07
CA HIS A 56 -2.43 1.35 3.36
C HIS A 56 -3.01 2.57 4.07
N LYS A 57 -4.25 2.46 4.56
CA LYS A 57 -5.00 3.61 5.10
C LYS A 57 -4.31 4.27 6.30
N GLU A 58 -3.69 3.47 7.16
CA GLU A 58 -2.95 3.97 8.32
C GLU A 58 -1.72 4.78 7.91
N ASN A 59 -0.97 4.32 6.89
CA ASN A 59 0.20 5.06 6.40
C ASN A 59 -0.22 6.37 5.71
N ILE A 60 -1.36 6.36 4.98
CA ILE A 60 -1.97 7.59 4.43
C ILE A 60 -2.45 8.53 5.55
N LYS A 61 -2.99 8.01 6.66
CA LYS A 61 -3.40 8.81 7.82
C LYS A 61 -2.18 9.46 8.48
N LYS A 62 -1.13 8.70 8.75
CA LYS A 62 0.15 9.21 9.29
C LYS A 62 0.77 10.29 8.40
N ALA A 63 0.74 10.11 7.08
CA ALA A 63 1.20 11.12 6.12
C ALA A 63 0.35 12.41 6.06
N LEU A 64 -0.69 12.53 6.90
CA LEU A 64 -1.47 13.75 7.15
C LEU A 64 -1.24 14.31 8.57
N GLU A 65 -0.52 13.57 9.43
CA GLU A 65 -0.31 13.86 10.85
C GLU A 65 1.18 14.13 11.17
N GLU A 66 2.11 13.41 10.54
CA GLU A 66 3.59 13.48 10.70
C GLU A 66 4.25 14.76 10.12
N THR A 67 3.53 15.89 10.02
CA THR A 67 3.95 17.09 9.25
C THR A 67 5.23 17.77 9.74
N GLU A 68 5.75 17.42 10.92
CA GLU A 68 6.85 18.12 11.60
C GLU A 68 8.13 17.28 11.75
N GLN A 69 8.13 15.98 11.42
CA GLN A 69 9.20 15.06 11.80
C GLN A 69 10.18 14.73 10.67
N GLU A 70 10.74 15.78 10.06
CA GLU A 70 11.68 15.73 8.93
C GLU A 70 13.12 15.26 9.30
N THR A 71 13.48 15.23 10.59
CA THR A 71 14.88 15.12 11.06
C THR A 71 15.26 13.75 11.64
N CYS A 72 16.50 13.29 11.40
CA CYS A 72 17.07 12.07 11.99
C CYS A 72 17.00 12.08 13.53
N PRO A 73 16.28 11.14 14.18
CA PRO A 73 16.08 11.16 15.63
C PRO A 73 17.19 10.40 16.37
N ALA A 74 18.42 10.94 16.30
CA ALA A 74 19.58 10.51 17.09
C ALA A 74 19.69 11.33 18.41
N GLY A 75 20.38 10.78 19.42
CA GLY A 75 20.52 11.37 20.75
C GLY A 75 20.05 10.42 21.87
N GLU A 76 19.64 10.98 23.01
CA GLU A 76 19.04 10.22 24.12
C GLU A 76 17.65 9.71 23.73
N ARG A 77 17.57 8.47 23.23
CA ARG A 77 16.31 7.89 22.73
C ARG A 77 16.17 6.44 23.16
N ASN A 78 15.31 6.19 24.14
CA ASN A 78 14.93 4.84 24.54
C ASN A 78 14.11 4.18 23.41
N LEU A 79 14.81 3.55 22.48
CA LEU A 79 14.27 2.69 21.42
C LEU A 79 13.81 1.32 21.94
N ARG A 80 13.98 1.04 23.24
CA ARG A 80 13.63 -0.23 23.90
C ARG A 80 12.26 -0.24 24.59
N ASP A 81 11.77 0.93 25.02
CA ASP A 81 10.75 0.99 26.09
C ASP A 81 9.31 1.13 25.59
N ASP A 82 9.07 0.93 24.29
CA ASP A 82 7.77 1.24 23.67
C ASP A 82 7.45 0.34 22.47
N ASP A 83 6.96 -0.85 22.76
CA ASP A 83 6.51 -1.84 21.78
C ASP A 83 5.18 -1.44 21.10
N SER A 84 4.59 -0.30 21.49
CA SER A 84 3.42 0.28 20.79
C SER A 84 3.80 1.08 19.54
N ARG A 85 5.09 1.43 19.39
CA ARG A 85 5.58 2.21 18.25
C ARG A 85 5.56 1.44 16.94
N ASP A 86 5.28 2.20 15.89
CA ASP A 86 5.19 1.66 14.55
C ASP A 86 6.56 1.25 13.99
N PRO A 87 6.61 0.27 13.06
CA PRO A 87 7.88 -0.23 12.51
C PRO A 87 8.78 0.85 11.89
N ASN A 88 8.23 1.98 11.44
CA ASN A 88 8.98 3.09 10.86
C ASN A 88 9.70 3.97 11.91
N GLU A 89 9.22 4.00 13.15
CA GLU A 89 9.78 4.83 14.23
C GLU A 89 10.88 4.14 15.03
N ARG A 90 10.75 2.81 15.20
CA ARG A 90 11.67 1.93 15.94
C ARG A 90 12.64 1.15 15.04
N SER A 91 12.67 1.48 13.75
CA SER A 91 13.68 0.99 12.81
C SER A 91 15.05 1.62 13.09
N LEU A 92 16.13 0.85 12.90
CA LEU A 92 17.50 1.37 12.90
C LEU A 92 17.76 2.32 11.71
N SER A 93 16.94 2.24 10.67
CA SER A 93 16.87 3.15 9.54
C SER A 93 15.46 3.73 9.47
N PRO A 94 15.11 4.74 10.30
CA PRO A 94 13.74 5.24 10.46
C PRO A 94 13.25 6.06 9.27
N TRP A 95 11.93 6.12 9.08
CA TRP A 95 11.29 6.88 8.01
C TRP A 95 9.96 7.53 8.41
N THR A 96 9.62 8.62 7.73
CA THR A 96 8.28 9.23 7.69
C THR A 96 7.58 8.89 6.37
N TYR A 97 6.26 9.04 6.29
CA TYR A 97 5.49 8.87 5.05
C TYR A 97 5.12 10.21 4.40
N VAL A 98 5.58 10.44 3.17
CA VAL A 98 5.22 11.60 2.36
C VAL A 98 4.02 11.27 1.48
N LYS A 99 2.93 12.04 1.59
CA LYS A 99 1.71 11.87 0.78
C LYS A 99 1.91 12.36 -0.66
N ASN A 100 1.58 11.51 -1.63
CA ASN A 100 1.53 11.85 -3.05
C ASN A 100 0.07 11.76 -3.55
N GLU A 101 -0.49 12.86 -4.04
CA GLU A 101 -1.93 13.00 -4.36
C GLU A 101 -2.20 13.59 -5.75
N SER A 102 -3.12 13.00 -6.52
CA SER A 102 -3.62 13.55 -7.78
C SER A 102 -4.97 12.95 -8.19
N ALA A 103 -5.94 13.80 -8.55
CA ALA A 103 -7.26 13.39 -9.01
C ALA A 103 -7.28 12.72 -10.41
N ASN A 104 -6.18 12.79 -11.17
CA ASN A 104 -6.12 12.25 -12.53
C ASN A 104 -5.77 10.74 -12.63
N ARG A 105 -5.58 10.05 -11.50
CA ARG A 105 -5.07 8.67 -11.46
C ARG A 105 -5.77 7.79 -10.41
N ILE A 106 -5.48 6.50 -10.42
CA ILE A 106 -5.87 5.51 -9.39
C ILE A 106 -4.61 4.70 -9.01
N PRO A 107 -4.17 4.65 -7.75
CA PRO A 107 -4.75 5.32 -6.59
C PRO A 107 -4.58 6.85 -6.74
N GLY A 108 -5.62 7.61 -6.35
CA GLY A 108 -5.52 9.07 -6.34
C GLY A 108 -4.43 9.53 -5.37
N THR A 109 -4.47 8.95 -4.17
CA THR A 109 -3.58 9.23 -3.05
C THR A 109 -2.84 7.97 -2.65
N TYR A 110 -1.53 8.06 -2.51
CA TYR A 110 -0.64 7.03 -1.98
C TYR A 110 0.49 7.70 -1.19
N VAL A 111 1.34 6.93 -0.50
CA VAL A 111 2.48 7.44 0.26
C VAL A 111 3.81 6.86 -0.19
N GLU A 112 4.87 7.65 -0.05
CA GLU A 112 6.25 7.22 -0.25
C GLU A 112 7.04 7.43 1.05
N ALA A 113 7.80 6.41 1.49
CA ALA A 113 8.65 6.52 2.66
C ALA A 113 9.90 7.38 2.38
N LYS A 114 10.20 8.31 3.29
CA LYS A 114 11.39 9.17 3.29
C LYS A 114 12.25 8.82 4.51
N CYS A 115 13.48 8.34 4.28
CA CYS A 115 14.41 8.01 5.36
C CYS A 115 14.79 9.30 6.11
N LEU A 116 14.77 9.26 7.44
CA LEU A 116 15.10 10.43 8.28
C LEU A 116 16.60 10.60 8.50
N CYS A 117 17.35 9.50 8.45
CA CYS A 117 18.80 9.45 8.64
C CYS A 117 19.53 9.05 7.35
N ASP A 118 20.79 9.44 7.23
CA ASP A 118 21.72 9.07 6.14
C ASP A 118 22.63 7.88 6.50
N GLY A 119 22.94 7.72 7.79
CA GLY A 119 23.51 6.51 8.38
C GLY A 119 22.42 5.64 9.01
N CYS A 120 22.79 4.85 10.03
CA CYS A 120 21.82 4.09 10.83
C CYS A 120 21.93 4.44 12.31
N LEU A 121 20.79 4.41 13.00
CA LEU A 121 20.69 4.50 14.45
C LEU A 121 21.27 3.22 15.09
N ILE A 122 22.35 3.37 15.85
CA ILE A 122 23.03 2.32 16.61
C ILE A 122 23.16 2.80 18.06
N TYR A 123 23.00 1.93 19.05
CA TYR A 123 23.19 2.30 20.45
C TYR A 123 24.65 2.73 20.71
N GLY A 124 24.82 3.86 21.41
CA GLY A 124 26.12 4.31 21.89
C GLY A 124 26.68 3.42 23.00
N LYS A 125 27.92 3.71 23.41
CA LYS A 125 28.66 2.89 24.40
C LYS A 125 28.09 2.92 25.81
N ASP A 126 27.24 3.89 26.11
CA ASP A 126 26.45 3.99 27.35
C ASP A 126 25.24 3.05 27.37
N GLY A 127 24.82 2.52 26.21
CA GLY A 127 23.67 1.65 26.06
C GLY A 127 22.31 2.36 26.14
N VAL A 128 22.29 3.71 26.15
CA VAL A 128 21.11 4.59 26.32
C VAL A 128 21.02 5.60 25.17
N SER A 129 22.13 6.25 24.82
CA SER A 129 22.22 7.09 23.63
C SER A 129 22.12 6.28 22.34
N VAL A 130 21.72 6.96 21.26
CA VAL A 130 21.57 6.38 19.92
C VAL A 130 22.26 7.29 18.90
N GLU A 131 23.33 6.78 18.30
CA GLU A 131 24.18 7.48 17.34
C GLU A 131 23.74 7.19 15.89
N ASN A 132 23.75 8.21 15.02
CA ASN A 132 23.59 8.04 13.56
C ASN A 132 24.94 7.63 12.94
N SER A 133 25.29 6.34 13.09
CA SER A 133 26.56 5.76 12.66
C SER A 133 26.77 5.90 11.14
N LYS A 134 27.96 6.38 10.77
CA LYS A 134 28.38 6.59 9.38
C LYS A 134 29.01 5.37 8.74
N ASP A 135 29.24 4.27 9.47
CA ASP A 135 29.71 2.99 8.89
C ASP A 135 28.63 2.31 8.05
N TYR A 136 27.38 2.65 8.33
CA TYR A 136 26.18 2.16 7.67
C TYR A 136 25.47 3.27 6.87
N GLU A 137 24.47 2.88 6.09
CA GLU A 137 23.68 3.73 5.21
C GLU A 137 22.20 3.33 5.27
N SER A 138 21.30 4.31 5.44
CA SER A 138 19.86 4.10 5.35
C SER A 138 19.41 4.16 3.89
N LEU A 139 19.01 3.02 3.33
CA LEU A 139 18.63 2.90 1.92
C LEU A 139 17.11 2.77 1.72
N PRO A 140 16.51 3.46 0.73
CA PRO A 140 15.07 3.39 0.44
C PRO A 140 14.68 2.05 -0.21
N ILE A 141 13.78 1.30 0.43
CA ILE A 141 13.20 0.05 -0.09
C ILE A 141 12.10 0.40 -1.10
N LYS A 142 12.30 0.06 -2.38
CA LYS A 142 11.35 0.35 -3.46
C LYS A 142 10.54 -0.88 -3.88
N THR A 143 9.29 -0.64 -4.29
CA THR A 143 8.40 -1.66 -4.85
C THR A 143 7.55 -1.11 -6.00
N SER A 144 6.88 -2.00 -6.73
CA SER A 144 6.14 -1.69 -7.96
C SER A 144 4.67 -1.37 -7.70
N LEU A 145 4.31 -0.08 -7.70
CA LEU A 145 2.93 0.38 -7.56
C LEU A 145 2.24 0.47 -8.93
N PRO A 146 1.12 -0.26 -9.16
CA PRO A 146 0.32 -0.09 -10.37
C PRO A 146 -0.52 1.18 -10.28
N ILE A 147 -0.27 2.14 -11.17
CA ILE A 147 -1.01 3.40 -11.29
C ILE A 147 -1.83 3.38 -12.59
N LEU A 148 -3.13 3.68 -12.48
CA LEU A 148 -4.04 3.85 -13.61
C LEU A 148 -4.22 5.35 -13.92
N THR A 149 -3.48 5.89 -14.87
CA THR A 149 -3.51 7.32 -15.25
C THR A 149 -4.59 7.61 -16.30
N ARG A 150 -5.43 8.62 -16.07
CA ARG A 150 -6.51 9.05 -16.98
C ARG A 150 -6.05 10.14 -17.95
N TYR A 151 -6.58 10.09 -19.17
CA TYR A 151 -6.41 11.10 -20.21
C TYR A 151 -7.51 11.01 -21.27
N ASP A 152 -7.54 11.95 -22.23
CA ASP A 152 -8.51 12.02 -23.33
C ASP A 152 -9.99 11.94 -22.88
N CYS A 153 -10.30 12.54 -21.73
CA CYS A 153 -11.65 12.51 -21.16
C CYS A 153 -12.66 13.28 -22.02
N LYS A 154 -13.68 12.58 -22.52
CA LYS A 154 -14.84 13.14 -23.21
C LYS A 154 -16.09 12.91 -22.35
N GLY A 155 -16.45 13.93 -21.57
CA GLY A 155 -17.47 13.81 -20.52
C GLY A 155 -17.09 12.73 -19.50
N LYS A 156 -18.02 11.81 -19.18
CA LYS A 156 -17.82 10.72 -18.22
C LYS A 156 -16.96 9.53 -18.75
N LYS A 157 -16.34 9.64 -19.93
CA LYS A 157 -15.52 8.57 -20.54
C LYS A 157 -14.07 9.05 -20.73
N CYS A 158 -13.12 8.45 -20.04
CA CYS A 158 -11.69 8.68 -20.22
C CYS A 158 -11.00 7.47 -20.87
N ARG A 159 -9.79 7.67 -21.40
CA ARG A 159 -8.83 6.61 -21.71
C ARG A 159 -7.88 6.46 -20.51
N GLU A 160 -7.46 5.23 -20.18
CA GLU A 160 -6.79 4.91 -18.91
C GLU A 160 -5.57 3.97 -19.14
N ARG A 161 -4.34 4.40 -18.84
CA ARG A 161 -3.13 3.54 -18.93
C ARG A 161 -2.85 2.88 -17.59
N LEU A 162 -2.37 1.65 -17.62
CA LEU A 162 -1.53 1.16 -16.54
C LEU A 162 -0.09 1.63 -16.75
N GLU A 163 0.44 2.31 -15.75
CA GLU A 163 1.85 2.66 -15.58
C GLU A 163 2.34 2.02 -14.27
N ILE A 164 3.59 1.54 -14.22
CA ILE A 164 4.16 0.91 -13.03
C ILE A 164 5.20 1.86 -12.44
N ALA A 165 4.86 2.48 -11.31
CA ALA A 165 5.77 3.35 -10.58
C ALA A 165 6.67 2.54 -9.63
N GLN A 166 7.88 3.04 -9.37
CA GLN A 166 8.76 2.52 -8.31
C GLN A 166 8.65 3.45 -7.10
N VAL A 167 7.91 3.03 -6.07
CA VAL A 167 7.62 3.82 -4.87
C VAL A 167 8.37 3.28 -3.67
N THR A 168 8.85 4.16 -2.80
CA THR A 168 9.53 3.76 -1.56
C THR A 168 8.49 3.38 -0.50
N VAL A 169 8.64 2.23 0.16
CA VAL A 169 7.69 1.74 1.20
C VAL A 169 8.27 1.64 2.60
N GLY A 170 9.59 1.77 2.74
CA GLY A 170 10.31 1.88 4.00
C GLY A 170 11.80 2.09 3.74
N CYS A 171 12.62 2.09 4.79
CA CYS A 171 14.08 2.19 4.67
C CYS A 171 14.78 1.03 5.39
N VAL A 172 15.89 0.56 4.84
CA VAL A 172 16.71 -0.54 5.38
C VAL A 172 18.11 -0.05 5.71
N CYS A 173 18.65 -0.51 6.84
CA CYS A 173 20.04 -0.29 7.18
C CYS A 173 20.94 -1.26 6.42
N ALA A 174 21.94 -0.74 5.71
CA ALA A 174 22.95 -1.53 5.00
C ALA A 174 24.37 -1.09 5.37
N THR A 175 25.36 -1.96 5.21
CA THR A 175 26.77 -1.55 5.25
C THR A 175 27.09 -0.67 4.03
N ARG A 176 27.91 0.38 4.22
CA ARG A 176 28.31 1.21 3.08
C ARG A 176 29.08 0.40 2.05
N LYS A 177 28.83 0.73 0.77
CA LYS A 177 29.73 0.32 -0.31
C LYS A 177 31.10 0.93 -0.02
N ARG A 178 32.15 0.10 0.00
CA ARG A 178 33.53 0.62 -0.01
C ARG A 178 33.68 1.50 -1.24
N ALA A 179 34.25 2.69 -1.07
CA ALA A 179 34.65 3.50 -2.21
C ALA A 179 35.65 2.69 -3.05
N THR A 180 35.38 2.55 -4.34
CA THR A 180 36.35 2.00 -5.29
C THR A 180 37.46 3.03 -5.43
N VAL A 181 38.49 2.93 -4.58
CA VAL A 181 39.69 3.77 -4.68
C VAL A 181 40.25 3.58 -6.09
N PRO A 182 40.28 4.62 -6.95
CA PRO A 182 40.94 4.49 -8.23
C PRO A 182 42.40 4.14 -7.99
N PRO A 183 43.01 3.19 -8.74
CA PRO A 183 44.41 2.91 -8.58
C PRO A 183 45.21 4.21 -8.82
N SER A 184 46.01 4.60 -7.83
CA SER A 184 46.96 5.70 -7.97
C SER A 184 47.94 5.38 -9.09
N GLN A 185 48.09 6.32 -10.02
CA GLN A 185 49.19 6.34 -10.99
C GLN A 185 50.48 6.79 -10.31
#